data_AF-M5BMN2-F1
#
_entry.id   AF-M5BMN2-F1
#
_cell.length_a   1.000
_cell.length_b   1.000
_cell.length_c   1.000
_cell.angle_alpha   90.00
_cell.angle_beta   90.00
_cell.angle_gamma   90.00
#
_symmetry.space_group_name_H-M   'P 1'
#
loop_
_entity.id
_entity.type
_entity.pdbx_description
1 polymer ?
#
loop_
_entity_poly.entity_id
_entity_poly.type
_entity_poly.pdbx_seq_one_letter_code
_entity_poly.pdbx_strand_id
1 'polypeptide(L)'
;MFAEPLMNARERANKSRSPARKLLWRKRVWFESTFGLSVMEPWERFMVLTLFFAAWALLTVACYRTLPSTLQFWSERTMFYLHGYGNETDVNARMLTGGQQAFSLASS
;
A
#
# COMPACT_ATOMS: atom_id res chain seq x y z
N MET A 1 34.15 15.04 13.23
CA MET A 1 34.84 13.84 12.70
C MET A 1 34.00 13.01 11.71
N PHE A 2 32.66 13.13 11.66
CA PHE A 2 31.79 12.30 10.81
C PHE A 2 31.63 12.74 9.33
N ALA A 3 32.10 13.92 8.94
CA ALA A 3 31.92 14.45 7.58
C ALA A 3 32.89 13.86 6.54
N GLU A 4 34.11 13.52 6.96
CA GLU A 4 35.19 12.94 6.14
C GLU A 4 34.75 11.70 5.33
N PRO A 5 34.12 10.67 5.94
CA PRO A 5 33.68 9.49 5.18
C PRO A 5 32.54 9.79 4.20
N LEU A 6 31.67 10.77 4.52
CA LEU A 6 30.55 11.15 3.66
C LEU A 6 31.01 11.93 2.43
N MET A 7 31.98 12.83 2.58
CA MET A 7 32.57 13.55 1.45
C MET A 7 33.27 12.59 0.48
N ASN A 8 34.09 11.69 1.01
CA ASN A 8 34.75 10.66 0.21
C ASN A 8 33.73 9.72 -0.48
N ALA A 9 32.61 9.40 0.18
CA ALA A 9 31.55 8.60 -0.42
C ALA A 9 30.78 9.34 -1.53
N ARG A 10 30.55 10.66 -1.36
CA ARG A 10 29.95 11.54 -2.37
C ARG A 10 30.79 11.58 -3.64
N GLU A 11 32.10 11.77 -3.49
CA GLU A 11 33.03 11.82 -4.61
C GLU A 11 33.04 10.49 -5.39
N ARG A 12 33.05 9.35 -4.67
CA ARG A 12 32.97 8.02 -5.30
C ARG A 12 31.63 7.79 -6.01
N ALA A 13 30.53 8.27 -5.47
CA ALA A 13 29.21 8.18 -6.11
C ALA A 13 29.14 9.04 -7.38
N ASN A 14 29.69 10.26 -7.34
CA ASN A 14 29.66 11.19 -8.47
C ASN A 14 30.62 10.78 -9.60
N LYS A 15 31.79 10.23 -9.26
CA LYS A 15 32.77 9.67 -10.22
C LYS A 15 32.29 8.38 -10.89
N SER A 16 31.20 7.78 -10.42
CA SER A 16 30.62 6.59 -11.02
C SER A 16 29.96 6.86 -12.37
N ARG A 17 30.20 5.99 -13.37
CA ARG A 17 29.45 6.03 -14.63
C ARG A 17 28.06 5.38 -14.54
N SER A 18 27.80 4.53 -13.53
CA SER A 18 26.54 3.80 -13.45
C SER A 18 25.39 4.67 -12.89
N PRO A 19 24.23 4.72 -13.57
CA PRO A 19 23.09 5.52 -13.12
C PRO A 19 22.51 5.01 -11.79
N ALA A 20 22.51 3.69 -11.58
CA ALA A 20 22.05 3.08 -10.34
C ALA A 20 22.82 3.57 -9.10
N ARG A 21 24.15 3.72 -9.19
CA ARG A 21 24.98 4.16 -8.07
C ARG A 21 24.73 5.63 -7.72
N LYS A 22 24.43 6.47 -8.72
CA LYS A 22 24.00 7.87 -8.51
C LYS A 22 22.60 7.93 -7.86
N LEU A 23 21.67 7.08 -8.28
CA LEU A 23 20.32 7.01 -7.71
C LEU A 23 20.36 6.54 -6.25
N LEU A 24 21.09 5.48 -5.94
CA LEU A 24 21.25 4.97 -4.57
C LEU A 24 21.89 6.02 -3.66
N TRP A 25 22.90 6.75 -4.15
CA TRP A 25 23.50 7.86 -3.38
C TRP A 25 22.48 8.95 -3.07
N ARG A 26 21.68 9.36 -4.06
CA ARG A 26 20.64 10.38 -3.87
C ARG A 26 19.56 9.92 -2.88
N LYS A 27 19.13 8.66 -2.96
CA LYS A 27 18.15 8.09 -2.03
C LYS A 27 18.70 7.97 -0.62
N ARG A 28 19.97 7.59 -0.47
CA ARG A 28 20.66 7.56 0.82
C ARG A 28 20.75 8.94 1.46
N VAL A 29 21.18 9.95 0.72
CA VAL A 29 21.28 11.34 1.22
C VAL A 29 19.91 11.86 1.62
N TRP A 30 18.88 11.63 0.79
CA TRP A 30 17.50 12.02 1.12
C TRP A 30 17.02 11.36 2.42
N PHE A 31 17.27 10.05 2.57
CA PHE A 31 16.91 9.32 3.79
C PHE A 31 17.68 9.82 5.02
N GLU A 32 18.99 10.05 4.90
CA GLU A 32 19.82 10.61 5.99
C GLU A 32 19.34 12.01 6.41
N SER A 33 18.89 12.84 5.46
CA SER A 33 18.36 14.19 5.73
C SER A 33 16.96 14.17 6.36
N THR A 34 16.03 13.33 5.89
CA THR A 34 14.65 13.31 6.39
C THR A 34 14.57 12.88 7.86
N PHE A 35 15.41 11.94 8.28
CA PHE A 35 15.40 11.41 9.65
C PHE A 35 16.42 12.07 10.57
N GLY A 36 17.19 13.07 10.11
CA GLY A 36 18.23 13.71 10.93
C GLY A 36 19.32 12.74 11.40
N LEU A 37 19.47 11.59 10.71
CA LEU A 37 20.37 10.49 11.09
C LEU A 37 21.85 10.89 11.11
N SER A 38 22.18 12.06 10.55
CA SER A 38 23.53 12.62 10.54
C SER A 38 23.92 13.27 11.87
N VAL A 39 22.97 13.62 12.74
CA VAL A 39 23.21 14.32 14.01
C VAL A 39 23.11 13.37 15.22
N MET A 40 22.35 12.29 15.08
CA MET A 40 22.14 11.31 16.14
C MET A 40 23.38 10.49 16.45
N GLU A 41 23.52 10.09 17.71
CA GLU A 41 24.57 9.16 18.12
C GLU A 41 24.37 7.78 17.46
N PRO A 42 25.45 6.99 17.27
CA PRO A 42 25.37 5.70 16.60
C PRO A 42 24.32 4.77 17.20
N TRP A 43 24.17 4.79 18.54
CA TRP A 43 23.21 3.96 19.26
C TRP A 43 21.75 4.41 19.07
N GLU A 44 21.48 5.70 19.19
CA GLU A 44 20.14 6.28 19.00
C GLU A 44 19.61 5.98 17.59
N ARG A 45 20.48 6.06 16.59
CA ARG A 45 20.17 5.69 15.21
C ARG A 45 19.63 4.26 15.08
N PHE A 46 20.19 3.29 15.81
CA PHE A 46 19.68 1.91 15.76
C PHE A 46 18.28 1.80 16.37
N MET A 47 18.00 2.52 17.47
CA MET A 47 16.67 2.52 18.09
C MET A 47 15.60 3.14 17.17
N VAL A 48 15.91 4.27 16.53
CA VAL A 48 14.98 4.92 15.60
C VAL A 48 14.71 4.04 14.38
N LEU A 49 15.75 3.45 13.79
CA LEU A 49 15.59 2.56 12.63
C LEU A 49 14.77 1.33 12.97
N THR A 50 15.02 0.69 14.12
CA THR A 50 14.26 -0.49 14.54
C THR A 50 12.79 -0.16 14.77
N LEU A 51 12.48 0.95 15.44
CA LEU A 51 11.10 1.40 15.62
C LEU A 51 10.42 1.71 14.28
N PHE A 52 11.13 2.40 13.38
CA PHE A 52 10.60 2.72 12.05
C PHE A 52 10.32 1.45 11.23
N PHE A 53 11.24 0.48 11.21
CA PHE A 53 11.03 -0.80 10.53
C PHE A 53 9.91 -1.61 11.17
N ALA A 54 9.78 -1.59 12.49
CA ALA A 54 8.68 -2.26 13.18
C ALA A 54 7.32 -1.62 12.82
N ALA A 55 7.22 -0.29 12.85
CA ALA A 55 6.03 0.44 12.44
C ALA A 55 5.69 0.19 10.97
N TRP A 56 6.70 0.19 10.09
CA TRP A 56 6.53 -0.12 8.68
C TRP A 56 6.06 -1.56 8.46
N ALA A 57 6.61 -2.53 9.18
CA ALA A 57 6.19 -3.93 9.10
C ALA A 57 4.75 -4.12 9.60
N LEU A 58 4.36 -3.44 10.69
CA LEU A 58 2.98 -3.45 11.15
C LEU A 58 2.04 -2.81 10.14
N LEU A 59 2.45 -1.71 9.51
CA LEU A 59 1.68 -1.06 8.45
C LEU A 59 1.51 -1.98 7.23
N THR A 60 2.56 -2.69 6.80
CA THR A 60 2.46 -3.62 5.66
C THR A 60 1.56 -4.80 6.00
N VAL A 61 1.69 -5.39 7.19
CA VAL A 61 0.79 -6.47 7.65
C VAL A 61 -0.65 -5.98 7.72
N ALA A 62 -0.88 -4.80 8.30
CA ALA A 62 -2.21 -4.19 8.36
C ALA A 62 -2.77 -3.96 6.95
N CYS A 63 -1.96 -3.43 6.02
CA CYS A 63 -2.33 -3.22 4.63
C CYS A 63 -2.71 -4.54 3.95
N TYR A 64 -1.85 -5.57 4.00
CA TYR A 64 -2.14 -6.88 3.41
C TYR A 64 -3.41 -7.52 3.97
N ARG A 65 -3.69 -7.32 5.27
CA ARG A 65 -4.86 -7.92 5.92
C ARG A 65 -6.16 -7.13 5.68
N THR A 66 -6.10 -5.80 5.67
CA THR A 66 -7.28 -4.92 5.64
C THR A 66 -7.64 -4.44 4.23
N LEU A 67 -6.67 -4.34 3.33
CA LEU A 67 -6.88 -3.85 1.98
C LEU A 67 -7.81 -4.74 1.13
N PRO A 68 -7.73 -6.09 1.13
CA PRO A 68 -8.64 -6.90 0.31
C PRO A 68 -10.11 -6.80 0.77
N SER A 69 -10.37 -6.80 2.07
CA SER A 69 -11.74 -6.66 2.60
C SER A 69 -12.32 -5.28 2.32
N THR A 70 -11.47 -4.25 2.37
CA THR A 70 -11.87 -2.86 2.12
C THR A 70 -12.10 -2.61 0.63
N LEU A 71 -11.27 -3.16 -0.26
CA LEU A 71 -11.42 -3.02 -1.71
C LEU A 71 -12.75 -3.58 -2.23
N GLN A 72 -13.23 -4.70 -1.70
CA GLN A 72 -14.53 -5.26 -2.09
C GLN A 72 -15.66 -4.27 -1.83
N PHE A 73 -15.68 -3.70 -0.63
CA PHE A 73 -16.67 -2.69 -0.24
C PHE A 73 -16.64 -1.42 -1.11
N TRP A 74 -15.45 -0.91 -1.44
CA TRP A 74 -15.33 0.25 -2.34
C TRP A 74 -15.71 -0.10 -3.78
N SER A 75 -15.44 -1.34 -4.22
CA SER A 75 -15.79 -1.79 -5.57
C SER A 75 -17.30 -1.88 -5.76
N GLU A 76 -18.04 -2.41 -4.78
CA GLU A 76 -19.50 -2.50 -4.82
C GLU A 76 -20.14 -1.10 -4.87
N ARG A 77 -19.63 -0.17 -4.06
CA ARG A 77 -20.08 1.23 -4.06
C ARG A 77 -19.76 1.94 -5.36
N THR A 78 -18.54 1.78 -5.88
CA THR A 78 -18.14 2.38 -7.15
C THR A 78 -18.98 1.83 -8.29
N MET A 79 -19.30 0.53 -8.28
CA MET A 79 -20.20 -0.07 -9.27
C MET A 79 -21.61 0.50 -9.18
N PHE A 80 -22.13 0.74 -7.98
CA PHE A 80 -23.43 1.41 -7.78
C PHE A 80 -23.44 2.82 -8.38
N TYR A 81 -22.39 3.63 -8.14
CA TYR A 81 -22.30 4.98 -8.69
C TYR A 81 -22.02 5.02 -10.19
N LEU A 82 -21.29 4.02 -10.73
CA LEU A 82 -20.88 3.99 -12.14
C LEU A 82 -21.95 3.39 -13.07
N HIS A 83 -22.65 2.33 -12.63
CA HIS A 83 -23.71 1.69 -13.43
C HIS A 83 -25.09 2.34 -13.26
N GLY A 84 -25.23 3.31 -12.35
CA GLY A 84 -26.43 4.13 -12.20
C GLY A 84 -27.65 3.42 -11.60
N TYR A 85 -27.83 2.11 -11.81
CA TYR A 85 -28.90 1.28 -11.27
C TYR A 85 -28.48 -0.19 -11.27
N GLY A 86 -28.20 -0.75 -10.10
CA GLY A 86 -28.08 -2.20 -9.94
C GLY A 86 -29.45 -2.81 -9.62
N ASN A 87 -30.02 -3.54 -10.58
CA ASN A 87 -31.02 -4.61 -10.41
C ASN A 87 -32.52 -4.28 -10.49
N GLU A 88 -33.00 -3.58 -11.54
CA GLU A 88 -34.38 -3.89 -11.97
C GLU A 88 -34.42 -5.25 -12.69
N THR A 89 -33.41 -5.62 -13.46
CA THR A 89 -33.40 -6.86 -14.24
C THR A 89 -33.16 -8.13 -13.40
N ASP A 90 -32.27 -8.10 -12.40
CA ASP A 90 -32.02 -9.27 -11.52
C ASP A 90 -33.12 -9.49 -10.47
N VAL A 91 -33.75 -8.42 -9.97
CA VAL A 91 -34.92 -8.54 -9.08
C VAL A 91 -36.11 -9.10 -9.87
N ASN A 92 -36.34 -8.62 -11.09
CA ASN A 92 -37.38 -9.18 -11.96
C ASN A 92 -37.08 -10.64 -12.37
N ALA A 93 -35.83 -10.99 -12.70
CA ALA A 93 -35.46 -12.37 -13.02
C ALA A 93 -35.68 -13.33 -11.83
N ARG A 94 -35.38 -12.90 -10.60
CA ARG A 94 -35.65 -13.67 -9.38
C ARG A 94 -37.15 -13.76 -9.06
N MET A 95 -37.93 -12.70 -9.30
CA MET A 95 -39.39 -12.72 -9.13
C MET A 95 -40.09 -13.65 -10.14
N LEU A 96 -39.66 -13.64 -11.41
CA LEU A 96 -40.21 -14.52 -12.44
C LEU A 96 -39.91 -16.00 -12.17
N THR A 97 -38.75 -16.29 -11.58
CA THR A 97 -38.36 -17.67 -11.23
C THR A 97 -39.02 -18.15 -9.93
N GLY A 98 -39.24 -17.25 -8.97
CA GLY A 98 -39.94 -17.54 -7.71
C GLY A 98 -41.44 -17.81 -7.87
N GLY A 99 -42.09 -17.22 -8.88
CA GLY A 99 -43.50 -17.46 -9.19
C GLY A 99 -43.82 -18.84 -9.76
N GLN A 100 -42.87 -19.46 -10.47
CA GLN A 100 -43.05 -20.80 -11.07
C GLN A 100 -43.03 -21.92 -10.03
N GLN A 101 -42.27 -21.78 -8.94
CA GLN A 101 -42.20 -22.82 -7.89
C GLN A 101 -43.44 -22.84 -6.99
N ALA A 102 -44.10 -21.69 -6.80
CA ALA A 102 -45.33 -21.60 -6.01
C ALA A 102 -46.53 -22.27 -6.70
N PHE A 103 -46.62 -22.20 -8.03
CA PHE A 103 -47.72 -22.81 -8.79
C PHE A 103 -47.61 -24.36 -8.85
N SER A 104 -46.40 -24.91 -8.80
CA SER A 104 -46.15 -26.36 -8.81
C SER A 104 -46.56 -27.08 -7.51
N LEU A 105 -46.70 -26.35 -6.39
CA LEU A 105 -47.07 -26.93 -5.09
C LEU A 105 -48.59 -26.88 -4.83
N ALA A 106 -49.35 -26.16 -5.66
CA ALA A 106 -50.79 -26.00 -5.51
C ALA A 106 -51.62 -26.99 -6.34
N SER A 107 -50.98 -27.85 -7.14
CA SER A 107 -51.63 -28.79 -8.07
C SER A 107 -51.40 -30.28 -7.75
N SER A 108 -50.97 -30.61 -6.52
CA SER A 108 -50.84 -32.00 -6.03
C SER A 108 -51.84 -32.32 -4.93
#